data_AF-A0A9C9X3X2-F1
#
_entry.id   AF-A0A9C9X3X2-F1
#
_cell.length_a   1.000
_cell.length_b   1.000
_cell.length_c   1.000
_cell.angle_alpha   90.00
_cell.angle_beta   90.00
_cell.angle_gamma   90.00
#
_symmetry.space_group_name_H-M   'P 1'
#
loop_
_entity.id
_entity.type
_entity.pdbx_description
1 polymer ?
#
loop_
_entity_poly.entity_id
_entity_poly.type
_entity_poly.pdbx_seq_one_letter_code
_entity_poly.pdbx_strand_id
1 'polypeptide(L)'
;MKKVYAIIAIFVGWEILDFIIHSLILGSAYAAQPQLWRPMGEMKMWLIYLVTLIFVIVFVLIYTNLIKEKSMKSALTYGLLFGFGTGISMGYGTYASMPIPHSMALVWFLGTWIEAALGGAILGLIIKE
;
A
#
# COMPACT_ATOMS: atom_id res chain seq x y z
N MET A 1 -19.07 8.23 -10.32
CA MET A 1 -19.02 8.68 -8.91
C MET A 1 -18.53 7.60 -7.95
N LYS A 2 -19.09 6.37 -7.91
CA LYS A 2 -18.62 5.29 -7.01
C LYS A 2 -17.10 5.06 -7.01
N LYS A 3 -16.44 5.10 -8.18
CA LYS A 3 -14.98 4.97 -8.31
C LYS A 3 -14.20 6.07 -7.57
N VAL A 4 -14.67 7.32 -7.64
CA VAL A 4 -14.03 8.47 -6.98
C VAL A 4 -14.10 8.30 -5.46
N TYR A 5 -15.25 7.88 -4.92
CA TYR A 5 -15.37 7.60 -3.48
C TYR A 5 -14.47 6.45 -3.03
N ALA A 6 -14.35 5.39 -3.84
CA ALA A 6 -13.41 4.31 -3.56
C ALA A 6 -11.96 4.79 -3.56
N ILE A 7 -11.56 5.59 -4.55
CA ILE A 7 -10.20 6.17 -4.61
C ILE A 7 -9.92 6.99 -3.36
N ILE A 8 -10.82 7.90 -2.98
CA ILE A 8 -10.63 8.76 -1.80
C ILE A 8 -10.56 7.92 -0.52
N ALA A 9 -11.49 6.97 -0.32
CA ALA A 9 -11.54 6.16 0.88
C ALA A 9 -10.31 5.26 1.04
N ILE A 10 -9.83 4.65 -0.05
CA ILE A 10 -8.64 3.80 -0.03
C ILE A 10 -7.39 4.65 0.18
N PHE A 11 -7.28 5.80 -0.52
CA PHE A 11 -6.15 6.71 -0.35
C PHE A 11 -6.03 7.15 1.11
N VAL A 12 -7.11 7.65 1.73
CA VAL A 12 -7.09 8.04 3.15
C VAL A 12 -6.77 6.84 4.05
N GLY A 13 -7.35 5.67 3.77
CA GLY A 13 -7.08 4.46 4.56
C GLY A 13 -5.62 4.02 4.50
N TRP A 14 -4.99 4.08 3.33
CA TRP A 14 -3.58 3.76 3.14
C TRP A 14 -2.68 4.80 3.79
N GLU A 15 -2.94 6.10 3.63
CA GLU A 15 -2.12 7.13 4.29
C GLU A 15 -2.14 7.01 5.83
N ILE A 16 -3.26 6.59 6.42
CA ILE A 16 -3.35 6.29 7.85
C ILE A 16 -2.48 5.08 8.22
N LEU A 17 -2.54 4.01 7.43
CA LEU A 17 -1.72 2.81 7.65
C LEU A 17 -0.23 3.09 7.42
N ASP A 18 0.12 3.81 6.37
CA ASP A 18 1.47 4.28 6.06
C ASP A 18 2.04 5.07 7.23
N PHE A 19 1.27 5.99 7.83
CA PHE A 19 1.70 6.70 9.02
C PHE A 19 2.01 5.73 10.18
N ILE A 20 1.13 4.76 10.44
CA ILE A 20 1.33 3.77 11.50
C ILE A 20 2.58 2.93 11.21
N ILE A 21 2.71 2.41 10.00
CA ILE A 21 3.80 1.51 9.58
C ILE A 21 5.14 2.25 9.56
N HIS A 22 5.21 3.37 8.85
CA HIS A 22 6.48 4.05 8.59
C HIS A 22 6.92 4.95 9.75
N SER A 23 5.97 5.55 10.49
CA SER A 23 6.32 6.45 11.61
C SER A 23 6.35 5.70 12.94
N LEU A 24 5.31 4.93 13.27
CA LEU A 24 5.19 4.32 14.61
C LEU A 24 5.92 2.98 14.72
N ILE A 25 5.84 2.12 13.69
CA ILE A 25 6.46 0.78 13.73
C ILE A 25 7.93 0.85 13.27
N LEU A 26 8.20 1.51 12.15
CA LEU A 26 9.52 1.52 11.53
C LEU A 26 10.36 2.76 11.83
N GLY A 27 9.81 3.79 12.49
CA GLY A 27 10.51 5.05 12.71
C GLY A 27 11.89 4.88 13.38
N SER A 28 11.98 4.01 14.39
CA SER A 28 13.27 3.71 15.06
C SER A 28 14.23 2.93 14.15
N ALA A 29 13.73 1.98 13.36
CA ALA A 29 14.53 1.23 12.39
C ALA A 29 15.07 2.12 11.27
N TYR A 30 14.31 3.12 10.84
CA TYR A 30 14.74 4.13 9.87
C TYR A 30 15.78 5.08 10.47
N ALA A 31 15.58 5.54 11.71
CA ALA A 31 16.54 6.39 12.40
C ALA A 31 17.89 5.69 12.63
N ALA A 32 17.90 4.36 12.78
CA ALA A 32 19.11 3.56 12.92
C ALA A 32 19.90 3.38 11.60
N GLN A 33 19.31 3.73 10.45
CA GLN A 33 19.92 3.55 9.12
C GLN A 33 19.75 4.82 8.25
N PRO A 34 20.22 5.99 8.72
CA PRO A 34 19.97 7.27 8.05
C PRO A 34 20.57 7.35 6.64
N GLN A 35 21.63 6.58 6.36
CA GLN A 35 22.30 6.54 5.06
C GLN A 35 21.46 5.94 3.93
N LEU A 36 20.37 5.23 4.25
CA LEU A 36 19.47 4.66 3.24
C LEU A 36 18.45 5.68 2.72
N TRP A 37 18.24 6.77 3.45
CA TRP A 37 17.15 7.71 3.23
C TRP A 37 17.67 9.07 2.79
N ARG A 38 16.84 9.81 2.07
CA ARG A 38 17.08 11.25 1.90
C ARG A 38 17.04 11.93 3.28
N PRO A 39 17.86 12.97 3.51
CA PRO A 39 17.71 13.82 4.69
C PRO A 39 16.26 14.30 4.82
N MET A 40 15.76 14.42 6.05
CA MET A 40 14.35 14.72 6.31
C MET A 40 13.86 16.00 5.61
N GLY A 41 14.70 17.06 5.58
CA GLY A 41 14.39 18.32 4.88
C GLY A 41 14.40 18.22 3.34
N GLU A 42 14.93 17.13 2.79
CA GLU A 42 15.01 16.87 1.35
C GLU A 42 13.99 15.82 0.87
N MET A 43 13.30 15.16 1.80
CA MET A 43 12.23 14.21 1.50
C MET A 43 11.12 14.92 0.72
N LYS A 44 10.77 14.35 -0.43
CA LYS A 44 9.76 14.91 -1.34
C LYS A 44 8.39 14.41 -0.92
N MET A 45 7.86 14.94 0.18
CA MET A 45 6.57 14.51 0.75
C MET A 45 5.42 14.59 -0.26
N TRP A 46 5.37 15.67 -1.05
CA TRP A 46 4.36 15.81 -2.11
C TRP A 46 4.41 14.67 -3.14
N LEU A 47 5.62 14.17 -3.43
CA LEU A 47 5.81 13.08 -4.39
C LEU A 47 5.36 11.75 -3.80
N ILE A 48 5.58 11.53 -2.50
CA ILE A 48 5.06 10.35 -1.78
C ILE A 48 3.54 10.30 -1.92
N TYR A 49 2.83 11.37 -1.56
CA TYR A 49 1.37 11.43 -1.70
C TYR A 49 0.91 11.26 -3.15
N LEU A 50 1.63 11.85 -4.11
CA LEU A 50 1.29 11.72 -5.53
C LEU A 50 1.44 10.28 -6.04
N VAL A 51 2.53 9.59 -5.68
CA VAL A 51 2.72 8.20 -6.12
C VAL A 51 1.69 7.28 -5.46
N THR A 52 1.36 7.48 -4.18
CA THR A 52 0.31 6.72 -3.49
C THR A 52 -1.05 6.95 -4.15
N LEU A 53 -1.39 8.21 -4.50
CA LEU A 53 -2.63 8.52 -5.20
C LEU A 53 -2.73 7.82 -6.56
N ILE A 54 -1.65 7.85 -7.37
CA ILE A 54 -1.62 7.16 -8.66
C ILE A 54 -1.75 5.64 -8.44
N PHE A 55 -1.08 5.09 -7.44
CA PHE A 55 -1.14 3.67 -7.11
C PHE A 55 -2.57 3.23 -6.73
N VAL A 56 -3.26 4.02 -5.89
CA VAL A 56 -4.67 3.79 -5.52
C VAL A 56 -5.59 3.87 -6.75
N ILE A 57 -5.39 4.85 -7.62
CA ILE A 57 -6.17 4.98 -8.86
C ILE A 57 -6.03 3.71 -9.70
N VAL A 58 -4.80 3.22 -9.91
CA VAL A 58 -4.56 2.00 -10.68
C VAL A 58 -5.18 0.79 -10.00
N PHE A 59 -5.03 0.64 -8.68
CA PHE A 59 -5.65 -0.45 -7.91
C PHE A 59 -7.18 -0.50 -8.10
N VAL A 60 -7.85 0.66 -7.98
CA VAL A 60 -9.29 0.78 -8.20
C VAL A 60 -9.67 0.50 -9.67
N LEU A 61 -8.89 0.98 -10.64
CA LEU A 61 -9.18 0.78 -12.05
C LEU A 61 -9.02 -0.67 -12.49
N ILE A 62 -8.01 -1.39 -11.97
CA ILE A 62 -7.86 -2.83 -12.20
C ILE A 62 -9.11 -3.57 -11.73
N TYR A 63 -9.52 -3.37 -10.47
CA TYR A 63 -10.72 -4.02 -9.96
C TYR A 63 -11.96 -3.63 -10.74
N THR A 64 -12.17 -2.35 -10.98
CA THR A 64 -13.41 -1.88 -11.61
C THR A 64 -13.52 -2.25 -13.09
N ASN A 65 -12.42 -2.29 -13.84
CA ASN A 65 -12.45 -2.52 -15.28
C ASN A 65 -12.18 -3.98 -15.68
N LEU A 66 -11.35 -4.72 -14.93
CA LEU A 66 -10.87 -6.04 -15.35
C LEU A 66 -11.60 -7.20 -14.65
N ILE A 67 -12.12 -6.99 -13.45
CA ILE A 67 -12.86 -8.03 -12.71
C ILE A 67 -14.34 -7.89 -13.05
N LYS A 68 -15.01 -8.93 -13.54
CA LYS A 68 -16.42 -8.82 -13.96
C LYS A 68 -17.38 -8.78 -12.77
N GLU A 69 -17.31 -9.80 -11.92
CA GLU A 69 -18.20 -9.95 -10.76
C GLU A 69 -17.81 -9.00 -9.63
N LYS A 70 -18.74 -8.14 -9.21
CA LYS A 70 -18.50 -7.19 -8.11
C LYS A 70 -19.08 -7.72 -6.81
N SER A 71 -18.25 -8.39 -6.03
CA SER A 71 -18.62 -8.93 -4.72
C SER A 71 -17.53 -8.67 -3.69
N MET A 72 -17.89 -8.69 -2.41
CA MET A 72 -16.90 -8.61 -1.31
C MET A 72 -15.82 -9.68 -1.45
N LYS A 73 -16.21 -10.89 -1.84
CA LYS A 73 -15.28 -12.00 -2.08
C LYS A 73 -14.31 -11.70 -3.22
N SER A 74 -14.79 -11.20 -4.36
CA SER A 74 -13.91 -10.88 -5.50
C SER A 74 -12.97 -9.71 -5.16
N ALA A 75 -13.45 -8.71 -4.42
CA ALA A 75 -12.66 -7.55 -4.01
C ALA A 75 -11.57 -7.89 -2.99
N LEU A 76 -11.90 -8.68 -1.96
CA LEU A 76 -10.92 -9.17 -0.99
C LEU A 76 -9.89 -10.08 -1.63
N THR A 77 -10.31 -11.03 -2.47
CA THR A 77 -9.38 -11.91 -3.20
C THR A 77 -8.43 -11.09 -4.07
N TYR A 78 -8.95 -10.09 -4.78
CA TYR A 78 -8.13 -9.17 -5.56
C TYR A 78 -7.10 -8.43 -4.69
N GLY A 79 -7.55 -7.80 -3.61
CA GLY A 79 -6.67 -7.06 -2.69
C GLY A 79 -5.59 -7.95 -2.08
N LEU A 80 -5.94 -9.15 -1.62
CA LEU A 80 -4.99 -10.10 -1.03
C LEU A 80 -3.94 -10.58 -2.02
N LEU A 81 -4.33 -10.93 -3.25
CA LEU A 81 -3.38 -11.38 -4.29
C LEU A 81 -2.47 -10.24 -4.76
N PHE A 82 -3.06 -9.06 -5.00
CA PHE A 82 -2.32 -7.87 -5.39
C PHE A 82 -1.31 -7.44 -4.32
N GLY A 83 -1.76 -7.37 -3.06
CA GLY A 83 -0.94 -7.03 -1.91
C GLY A 83 0.16 -8.04 -1.63
N PHE A 84 -0.11 -9.34 -1.80
CA PHE A 84 0.91 -10.36 -1.61
C PHE A 84 2.04 -10.21 -2.64
N GLY A 85 1.70 -10.09 -3.92
CA GLY A 85 2.69 -9.92 -4.99
C GLY A 85 3.49 -8.63 -4.86
N THR A 86 2.82 -7.50 -4.64
CA THR A 86 3.46 -6.20 -4.46
C THR A 86 4.30 -6.15 -3.19
N GLY A 87 3.76 -6.64 -2.07
CA GLY A 87 4.44 -6.68 -0.78
C GLY A 87 5.68 -7.58 -0.78
N ILE A 88 5.63 -8.78 -1.37
CA ILE A 88 6.83 -9.63 -1.50
C ILE A 88 7.87 -8.95 -2.38
N SER A 89 7.45 -8.40 -3.52
CA SER A 89 8.37 -7.73 -4.45
C SER A 89 9.04 -6.51 -3.79
N MET A 90 8.30 -5.72 -3.02
CA MET A 90 8.84 -4.53 -2.36
C MET A 90 9.64 -4.88 -1.11
N GLY A 91 9.10 -5.69 -0.21
CA GLY A 91 9.77 -6.05 1.05
C GLY A 91 11.00 -6.93 0.81
N TYR A 92 10.78 -8.15 0.33
CA TYR A 92 11.85 -9.13 0.14
C TYR A 92 12.67 -8.90 -1.12
N GLY A 93 12.10 -8.31 -2.18
CA GLY A 93 12.89 -7.90 -3.35
C GLY A 93 13.91 -6.81 -3.00
N THR A 94 13.55 -5.85 -2.14
CA THR A 94 14.53 -4.88 -1.62
C THR A 94 15.55 -5.55 -0.71
N TYR A 95 15.13 -6.42 0.21
CA TYR A 95 16.06 -7.19 1.06
C TYR A 95 17.08 -8.02 0.29
N ALA A 96 16.69 -8.57 -0.86
CA ALA A 96 17.59 -9.36 -1.70
C ALA A 96 18.71 -8.53 -2.35
N SER A 97 18.52 -7.21 -2.51
CA SER A 97 19.44 -6.32 -3.23
C SER A 97 20.07 -5.24 -2.36
N MET A 98 19.43 -4.87 -1.24
CA MET A 98 19.87 -3.86 -0.30
C MET A 98 20.04 -4.47 1.10
N PRO A 99 21.03 -4.02 1.89
CA PRO A 99 21.31 -4.55 3.22
C PRO A 99 20.35 -3.99 4.28
N ILE A 100 19.04 -4.05 4.03
CA ILE A 100 18.03 -3.66 5.02
C ILE A 100 17.86 -4.78 6.07
N PRO A 101 17.49 -4.49 7.33
CA PRO A 101 17.18 -5.52 8.31
C PRO A 101 16.02 -6.41 7.86
N HIS A 102 16.09 -7.71 8.15
CA HIS A 102 14.99 -8.64 7.86
C HIS A 102 13.64 -8.19 8.45
N SER A 103 13.65 -7.62 9.67
CA SER A 103 12.43 -7.08 10.30
C SER A 103 11.78 -5.97 9.48
N MET A 104 12.58 -5.10 8.83
CA MET A 104 12.08 -4.03 7.98
C MET A 104 11.41 -4.59 6.72
N ALA A 105 12.06 -5.57 6.08
CA ALA A 105 11.52 -6.26 4.91
C ALA A 105 10.18 -6.96 5.23
N LEU A 106 10.12 -7.65 6.36
CA LEU A 106 8.90 -8.33 6.82
C LEU A 106 7.76 -7.35 7.09
N VAL A 107 8.04 -6.22 7.76
CA VAL A 107 7.03 -5.20 8.03
C VAL A 107 6.54 -4.54 6.75
N TRP A 108 7.40 -4.26 5.77
CA TRP A 108 6.97 -3.74 4.46
C TRP A 108 6.06 -4.72 3.72
N PHE A 109 6.43 -6.00 3.72
CA PHE A 109 5.59 -7.04 3.12
C PHE A 109 4.21 -7.10 3.79
N LEU A 110 4.18 -7.26 5.11
CA LEU A 110 2.92 -7.40 5.86
C LEU A 110 2.08 -6.12 5.81
N GLY A 111 2.71 -4.95 5.89
CA GLY A 111 2.07 -3.65 5.77
C GLY A 111 1.35 -3.49 4.45
N THR A 112 2.07 -3.69 3.34
CA THR A 112 1.50 -3.65 1.98
C THR A 112 0.35 -4.66 1.82
N TRP A 113 0.49 -5.85 2.40
CA TRP A 113 -0.53 -6.89 2.29
C TRP A 113 -1.81 -6.52 3.06
N ILE A 114 -1.67 -5.95 4.25
CA ILE A 114 -2.78 -5.45 5.08
C ILE A 114 -3.47 -4.26 4.40
N GLU A 115 -2.70 -3.31 3.86
CA GLU A 115 -3.23 -2.16 3.10
C GLU A 115 -4.05 -2.61 1.91
N ALA A 116 -3.52 -3.53 1.10
CA ALA A 116 -4.24 -4.04 -0.06
C ALA A 116 -5.48 -4.85 0.34
N ALA A 117 -5.45 -5.59 1.45
CA ALA A 117 -6.63 -6.27 2.00
C ALA A 117 -7.71 -5.26 2.42
N LEU A 118 -7.33 -4.18 3.13
CA LEU A 118 -8.22 -3.08 3.47
C LEU A 118 -8.80 -2.42 2.20
N GLY A 119 -7.95 -2.17 1.20
CA GLY A 119 -8.36 -1.62 -0.09
C GLY A 119 -9.38 -2.50 -0.81
N GLY A 120 -9.16 -3.83 -0.79
CA GLY A 120 -10.11 -4.83 -1.29
C GLY A 120 -11.44 -4.80 -0.52
N ALA A 121 -11.40 -4.70 0.81
CA ALA A 121 -12.62 -4.58 1.62
C ALA A 121 -13.42 -3.31 1.28
N ILE A 122 -12.75 -2.16 1.19
CA ILE A 122 -13.36 -0.89 0.81
C ILE A 122 -13.98 -0.97 -0.59
N LEU A 123 -13.29 -1.59 -1.55
CA LEU A 123 -13.83 -1.86 -2.88
C LEU A 123 -15.12 -2.69 -2.82
N GLY A 124 -15.14 -3.77 -2.05
CA GLY A 124 -16.31 -4.63 -1.90
C GLY A 124 -17.51 -3.93 -1.25
N LEU A 125 -17.27 -2.90 -0.42
CA LEU A 125 -18.32 -2.09 0.19
C LEU A 125 -18.90 -1.03 -0.76
N ILE A 126 -18.05 -0.41 -1.58
CA ILE A 126 -18.43 0.75 -2.41
C ILE A 126 -18.81 0.34 -3.84
N ILE A 127 -18.05 -0.57 -4.43
CA ILE A 127 -18.23 -1.07 -5.80
C ILE A 127 -19.07 -2.34 -5.75
N LYS A 128 -20.38 -2.14 -5.65
CA LYS A 128 -21.40 -3.19 -5.77
C LYS A 128 -22.04 -3.14 -7.15
N GLU A 129 -22.50 -4.30 -7.64
CA GLU A 129 -23.41 -4.41 -8.79
C GLU A 129 -24.62 -3.48 -8.63
#